data_AF-M6JP85-F1
#
_entry.id   AF-M6JP85-F1
#
_cell.length_a   1.000
_cell.length_b   1.000
_cell.length_c   1.000
_cell.angle_alpha   90.00
_cell.angle_beta   90.00
_cell.angle_gamma   90.00
#
_symmetry.space_group_name_H-M   'P 1'
#
loop_
_entity.id
_entity.type
_entity.pdbx_description
1 polymer ?
#
loop_
_entity_poly.entity_id
_entity_poly.type
_entity_poly.pdbx_seq_one_letter_code
_entity_poly.pdbx_strand_id
1 'polypeptide(L)'
;MELQKTEAKVLCRGDHCMSDLYGPISLFLKNRETEIHLIDDSRKKILSGFSEAVKKNIIKNNCAKLIFICTHNSRRSQIAQMIALASAEYLDMPEVEAYSGGTEVTEFYNNSVQAWLLW
;
A
#
# COMPACT_ATOMS: atom_id res chain seq x y z
N MET A 1 -4.84 11.23 -15.90
CA MET A 1 -4.44 10.36 -14.78
C MET A 1 -5.21 10.82 -13.57
N GLU A 2 -6.25 10.07 -13.18
CA GLU A 2 -7.04 10.36 -12.00
C GLU A 2 -6.41 9.62 -10.82
N LEU A 3 -5.79 10.37 -9.91
CA LEU A 3 -5.18 9.81 -8.70
C LEU A 3 -6.27 9.66 -7.65
N GLN A 4 -6.62 8.41 -7.34
CA GLN A 4 -7.56 8.13 -6.26
C GLN A 4 -6.78 8.12 -4.95
N LYS A 5 -6.97 9.19 -4.18
CA LYS A 5 -6.59 9.21 -2.78
C LYS A 5 -7.74 8.58 -2.01
N THR A 6 -7.57 7.35 -1.54
CA THR A 6 -8.36 6.89 -0.41
C THR A 6 -7.85 7.71 0.77
N GLU A 7 -8.74 8.45 1.45
CA GLU A 7 -8.41 9.17 2.68
C GLU A 7 -8.20 8.18 3.85
N ALA A 8 -7.24 7.26 3.71
CA ALA A 8 -6.56 6.71 4.86
C ALA A 8 -5.60 7.80 5.33
N LYS A 9 -6.14 8.78 6.07
CA LYS A 9 -5.33 9.72 6.82
C LYS A 9 -4.62 8.87 7.87
N VAL A 10 -3.38 8.46 7.60
CA VAL A 10 -2.47 7.92 8.61
C VAL A 10 -2.37 9.04 9.64
N LEU A 11 -3.16 8.89 10.69
CA LEU A 11 -3.41 9.93 11.65
C LEU A 11 -2.14 9.97 12.49
N CYS A 12 -1.27 10.96 12.28
CA CYS A 12 -0.19 11.24 13.20
C CYS A 12 -0.81 11.55 14.57
N ARG A 13 -0.96 10.52 15.41
CA ARG A 13 -1.30 10.63 16.83
C ARG A 13 -0.05 10.26 17.60
N GLY A 14 0.45 11.26 18.34
CA GLY A 14 1.58 11.08 19.24
C GLY A 14 1.30 9.97 20.27
N ASP A 15 2.40 9.38 20.71
CA ASP A 15 2.59 8.72 21.99
C ASP A 15 1.51 7.70 22.41
N HIS A 16 1.16 6.72 21.56
CA HIS A 16 0.89 5.37 22.06
C HIS A 16 1.02 4.28 20.99
N CYS A 17 1.83 3.26 21.33
CA CYS A 17 2.19 2.08 20.57
C CYS A 17 1.09 1.02 20.68
N MET A 18 0.35 0.84 19.59
CA MET A 18 -0.14 -0.44 19.04
C MET A 18 -0.96 -0.05 17.81
N SER A 19 -0.54 -0.54 16.64
CA SER A 19 -1.30 -0.35 15.41
C SER A 19 -2.69 -0.96 15.58
N ASP A 20 -3.73 -0.13 15.49
CA ASP A 20 -5.14 -0.57 15.43
C ASP A 20 -5.45 -1.22 14.06
N LEU A 21 -4.50 -2.01 13.54
CA LEU A 21 -4.64 -2.71 12.29
C LEU A 21 -5.58 -3.90 12.51
N TYR A 22 -6.60 -4.01 11.66
CA TYR A 22 -7.57 -5.09 11.70
C TYR A 22 -6.86 -6.46 11.81
N GLY A 23 -7.16 -7.21 12.86
CA GLY A 23 -6.41 -8.42 13.25
C GLY A 23 -6.14 -9.44 12.14
N PRO A 24 -7.10 -9.71 11.23
CA PRO A 24 -6.83 -10.56 10.07
C PRO A 24 -5.77 -10.00 9.11
N ILE A 25 -5.68 -8.68 8.95
CA ILE A 25 -4.66 -8.04 8.09
C ILE A 25 -3.29 -8.12 8.76
N SER A 26 -3.20 -7.88 10.07
CA SER A 26 -1.91 -8.02 10.78
C SER A 26 -1.41 -9.47 10.76
N LEU A 27 -2.30 -10.45 10.92
CA LEU A 27 -1.98 -11.87 10.77
C LEU A 27 -1.53 -12.21 9.34
N PHE A 28 -2.23 -11.67 8.33
CA PHE A 28 -1.85 -11.84 6.93
C PHE A 28 -0.43 -11.33 6.66
N LEU A 29 -0.11 -10.12 7.12
CA LEU A 29 1.22 -9.51 6.95
C LEU A 29 2.30 -10.31 7.67
N LYS A 30 2.05 -10.73 8.91
CA LYS A 30 2.96 -11.58 9.68
C LYS A 30 3.28 -12.90 8.97
N ASN A 31 2.27 -13.53 8.37
CA ASN A 31 2.48 -14.78 7.62
C ASN A 31 3.39 -14.55 6.40
N ARG A 32 3.21 -13.42 5.68
CA ARG A 32 4.03 -13.08 4.51
C ARG A 32 5.51 -12.87 4.85
N GLU A 33 5.87 -12.43 6.05
CA GLU A 33 7.28 -12.31 6.47
C GLU A 33 8.00 -13.66 6.46
N THR A 34 7.29 -14.74 6.78
CA THR A 34 7.87 -16.08 6.81
C THR A 34 8.14 -16.65 5.41
N GLU A 35 7.54 -16.05 4.38
CA GLU A 35 7.54 -16.54 2.99
C GLU A 35 8.56 -15.84 2.08
N ILE A 36 9.40 -14.96 2.62
CA ILE A 36 10.44 -14.25 1.84
C ILE A 36 11.35 -15.22 1.07
N HIS A 37 11.57 -16.41 1.62
CA HIS A 37 12.37 -17.47 1.00
C HIS A 37 11.74 -18.02 -0.30
N LEU A 38 10.42 -17.85 -0.51
CA LEU A 38 9.70 -18.26 -1.71
C LEU A 38 9.86 -17.29 -2.89
N ILE A 39 10.47 -16.12 -2.68
CA ILE A 39 10.71 -15.13 -3.72
C ILE A 39 12.01 -15.46 -4.46
N ASP A 40 11.95 -15.59 -5.79
CA ASP A 40 13.13 -15.81 -6.63
C ASP A 40 14.19 -14.72 -6.45
N ASP A 41 15.46 -15.07 -6.56
CA ASP A 41 16.57 -14.12 -6.35
C ASP A 41 16.57 -12.98 -7.37
N SER A 42 16.14 -13.25 -8.60
CA SER A 42 15.94 -12.21 -9.62
C SER A 42 14.91 -11.17 -9.20
N ARG A 43 13.83 -11.61 -8.53
CA ARG A 43 12.79 -10.74 -8.00
C ARG A 43 13.25 -10.01 -6.74
N LYS A 44 13.97 -10.68 -5.83
CA LYS A 44 14.58 -10.04 -4.65
C LYS A 44 15.46 -8.86 -5.06
N LYS A 45 16.29 -9.01 -6.10
CA LYS A 45 17.14 -7.91 -6.60
C LYS A 45 16.34 -6.68 -7.02
N ILE A 46 15.21 -6.87 -7.70
CA ILE A 46 14.30 -5.77 -8.09
C ILE A 46 13.68 -5.11 -6.84
N LEU A 47 13.20 -5.92 -5.89
CA LEU A 47 12.58 -5.44 -4.66
C LEU A 47 13.57 -4.69 -3.76
N SER A 48 14.83 -5.12 -3.69
CA SER A 48 15.90 -4.42 -2.97
C SER A 48 16.19 -3.06 -3.60
N GLY A 49 16.25 -2.96 -4.93
CA GLY A 49 16.40 -1.67 -5.61
C GLY A 49 15.23 -0.72 -5.33
N PHE A 50 14.00 -1.26 -5.29
CA PHE A 50 12.81 -0.51 -4.92
C PHE A 50 12.86 -0.03 -3.46
N SER A 51 13.20 -0.90 -2.50
CA SER A 51 13.26 -0.54 -1.08
C SER A 51 14.34 0.52 -0.79
N GLU A 52 15.49 0.44 -1.47
CA GLU A 52 16.51 1.48 -1.40
C GLU A 52 16.00 2.83 -1.92
N ALA A 53 15.24 2.84 -3.02
CA ALA A 53 14.66 4.06 -3.57
C ALA A 53 13.65 4.69 -2.60
N VAL A 54 12.81 3.87 -1.95
CA VAL A 54 11.88 4.32 -0.91
C VAL A 54 12.65 4.92 0.27
N LYS A 55 13.64 4.20 0.80
CA LYS A 55 14.48 4.66 1.92
C LYS A 55 15.16 5.99 1.60
N LYS A 56 15.72 6.13 0.38
CA LYS A 56 16.34 7.38 -0.08
C LYS A 56 15.34 8.54 -0.11
N ASN A 57 14.09 8.30 -0.53
CA ASN A 57 13.06 9.33 -0.53
C ASN A 57 12.64 9.74 0.88
N ILE A 58 12.49 8.78 1.80
CA ILE A 58 12.22 9.09 3.22
C ILE A 58 13.33 9.95 3.81
N ILE A 59 14.60 9.53 3.64
CA ILE A 59 15.75 10.29 4.17
C ILE A 59 15.82 11.71 3.58
N LYS A 60 15.52 11.87 2.29
CA LYS A 60 15.66 13.14 1.59
C LYS A 60 14.49 14.10 1.84
N ASN A 61 13.25 13.59 1.85
CA ASN A 61 12.04 14.40 1.82
C ASN A 61 11.17 14.23 3.07
N ASN A 62 11.63 13.44 4.05
CA ASN A 62 10.87 13.01 5.23
C ASN A 62 9.54 12.30 4.89
N CYS A 63 9.41 11.82 3.66
CA CYS A 63 8.22 11.17 3.12
C CYS A 63 8.56 10.41 1.84
N ALA A 64 7.98 9.23 1.65
CA ALA A 64 7.99 8.50 0.37
C ALA A 64 6.56 8.34 -0.16
N LYS A 65 6.32 8.84 -1.36
CA LYS A 65 5.03 8.74 -2.06
C LYS A 65 5.08 7.64 -3.10
N LEU A 66 4.32 6.57 -2.88
CA LEU A 66 4.18 5.43 -3.78
C LEU A 66 2.97 5.62 -4.68
N ILE A 67 3.13 5.42 -5.99
CA ILE A 67 2.03 5.49 -6.95
C ILE A 67 1.94 4.14 -7.66
N PHE A 68 0.82 3.43 -7.44
CA PHE A 68 0.53 2.16 -8.08
C PHE A 68 -0.37 2.37 -9.29
N ILE A 69 0.10 1.95 -10.47
CA ILE A 69 -0.62 2.16 -11.72
C ILE A 69 -1.05 0.82 -12.30
N CYS A 70 -2.32 0.72 -12.71
CA CYS A 70 -2.79 -0.35 -13.59
C CYS A 70 -3.68 0.23 -14.69
N THR A 71 -4.09 -0.57 -15.68
CA THR A 71 -4.81 -0.04 -16.86
C THR A 71 -6.10 0.71 -16.50
N HIS A 72 -6.97 0.11 -15.67
CA HIS A 72 -8.31 0.60 -15.37
C HIS A 72 -8.49 1.10 -13.92
N ASN A 73 -7.40 1.24 -13.16
CA ASN A 73 -7.41 1.54 -11.73
C ASN A 73 -8.36 0.69 -10.85
N SER A 74 -8.82 -0.47 -11.30
CA SER A 74 -10.03 -1.08 -10.69
C SER A 74 -9.73 -2.15 -9.65
N ARG A 75 -8.54 -2.76 -9.69
CA ARG A 75 -8.20 -3.90 -8.81
C ARG A 75 -6.75 -3.89 -8.37
N ARG A 76 -5.79 -4.11 -9.28
CA ARG A 76 -4.38 -4.33 -8.92
C ARG A 76 -3.73 -3.11 -8.26
N SER A 77 -3.97 -1.92 -8.79
CA SER A 77 -3.43 -0.68 -8.23
C SER A 77 -4.08 -0.33 -6.88
N GLN A 78 -5.39 -0.52 -6.75
CA GLN A 78 -6.12 -0.31 -5.50
C GLN A 78 -5.69 -1.29 -4.41
N ILE A 79 -5.58 -2.59 -4.72
CA ILE A 79 -5.07 -3.62 -3.79
C ILE A 79 -3.64 -3.27 -3.37
N ALA A 80 -2.78 -2.87 -4.32
CA ALA A 80 -1.40 -2.50 -3.99
C ALA A 80 -1.34 -1.26 -3.09
N GLN A 81 -2.19 -0.26 -3.31
CA GLN A 81 -2.33 0.89 -2.42
C GLN A 81 -2.75 0.48 -1.01
N MET A 82 -3.78 -0.36 -0.88
CA MET A 82 -4.26 -0.82 0.43
C MET A 82 -3.19 -1.63 1.18
N ILE A 83 -2.53 -2.57 0.50
CA ILE A 83 -1.46 -3.38 1.11
C ILE A 83 -0.28 -2.49 1.52
N ALA A 84 0.11 -1.51 0.70
CA ALA A 84 1.20 -0.60 1.04
C ALA A 84 0.90 0.24 2.29
N LEU A 85 -0.33 0.74 2.43
CA LEU A 85 -0.74 1.48 3.63
C LEU A 85 -0.80 0.57 4.86
N ALA A 86 -1.37 -0.64 4.71
CA ALA A 86 -1.41 -1.61 5.79
C ALA A 86 -0.01 -2.05 6.24
N SER A 87 0.93 -2.22 5.29
CA SER A 87 2.33 -2.54 5.59
C SER A 87 3.05 -1.37 6.26
N ALA A 88 2.78 -0.13 5.86
CA ALA A 88 3.35 1.05 6.50
C ALA A 88 2.91 1.16 7.97
N GLU A 89 1.62 0.94 8.24
CA GLU A 89 1.08 0.90 9.60
C GLU A 89 1.65 -0.28 10.41
N TYR A 90 1.74 -1.46 9.81
CA TYR A 90 2.27 -2.66 10.47
C TYR A 90 3.77 -2.55 10.83
N LEU A 91 4.55 -1.86 9.98
CA LEU A 91 6.00 -1.66 10.18
C LEU A 91 6.33 -0.37 10.94
N ASP A 92 5.34 0.38 11.42
CA ASP A 92 5.49 1.68 12.08
C ASP A 92 6.30 2.69 11.23
N MET A 93 5.93 2.80 9.95
CA MET A 93 6.55 3.66 8.95
C MET A 93 5.56 4.75 8.46
N PRO A 94 5.22 5.74 9.29
CA PRO A 94 4.22 6.77 8.97
C PRO A 94 4.63 7.69 7.80
N GLU A 95 5.90 7.67 7.39
CA GLU A 95 6.43 8.49 6.29
C GLU A 95 6.04 7.96 4.90
N VAL A 96 5.43 6.78 4.82
CA VAL A 96 5.01 6.16 3.56
C VAL A 96 3.57 6.52 3.22
N GLU A 97 3.38 7.24 2.13
CA GLU A 97 2.07 7.50 1.53
C GLU A 97 1.90 6.65 0.26
N ALA A 98 0.68 6.14 0.02
CA ALA A 98 0.39 5.37 -1.19
C ALA A 98 -0.88 5.85 -1.93
N TYR A 99 -0.77 5.84 -3.25
CA TYR A 99 -1.79 6.31 -4.19
C TYR A 99 -2.00 5.26 -5.29
N SER A 100 -3.19 5.22 -5.88
CA SER A 100 -3.47 4.39 -7.06
C SER A 100 -3.98 5.22 -8.25
N GLY A 101 -3.70 4.75 -9.47
CA GLY A 101 -4.13 5.41 -10.69
C GLY A 101 -4.34 4.46 -11.89
N GLY A 102 -5.10 4.96 -12.86
CA GLY A 102 -5.41 4.32 -14.14
C GLY A 102 -4.67 5.00 -15.30
N THR A 103 -4.21 4.22 -16.28
CA THR A 103 -3.71 4.80 -17.56
C THR A 103 -4.85 5.19 -18.49
N GLU A 104 -6.00 4.52 -18.35
CA GLU A 104 -7.24 4.89 -19.02
C GLU A 104 -8.13 5.69 -18.07
N VAL A 105 -8.83 6.70 -18.60
CA VAL A 105 -9.83 7.47 -17.86
C VAL A 105 -11.09 6.60 -17.78
N THR A 106 -11.10 5.65 -16.86
CA THR A 106 -12.34 4.98 -16.48
C THR A 106 -12.75 5.51 -15.12
N GLU A 107 -13.83 6.27 -15.13
CA GLU A 107 -14.71 6.56 -14.00
C GLU A 107 -14.84 5.31 -13.10
N PHE A 108 -14.86 5.52 -11.78
CA PHE A 108 -14.96 4.47 -10.77
C PHE A 108 -16.02 3.44 -11.18
N TYR A 109 -15.65 2.16 -11.32
CA TYR A 109 -16.63 1.13 -11.70
C TYR A 109 -17.64 0.97 -10.55
N ASN A 110 -18.88 1.45 -10.74
CA ASN A 110 -19.94 1.52 -9.72
C ASN A 110 -20.24 0.18 -9.01
N ASN A 111 -19.90 -0.96 -9.62
CA ASN A 111 -20.15 -2.28 -9.03
C ASN A 111 -19.19 -2.63 -7.88
N SER A 112 -18.07 -1.92 -7.72
CA SER A 112 -17.13 -2.17 -6.61
C SER A 112 -17.70 -1.71 -5.25
N VAL A 113 -18.61 -0.72 -5.25
CA VAL A 113 -19.33 -0.26 -4.05
C VAL A 113 -20.49 -1.19 -3.69
N GLN A 114 -21.15 -1.79 -4.68
CA GLN A 114 -22.28 -2.71 -4.42
C GLN A 114 -21.86 -4.07 -3.87
N ALA A 115 -20.62 -4.52 -4.11
CA ALA A 115 -20.10 -5.76 -3.52
C ALA A 115 -19.92 -5.71 -1.99
N TRP A 116 -19.97 -4.51 -1.38
CA TRP A 116 -19.86 -4.31 0.07
C TRP A 116 -21.20 -4.17 0.79
N LEU A 117 -22.32 -3.95 0.08
CA LEU A 117 -23.66 -3.77 0.67
C LEU A 117 -24.57 -5.00 0.52
N LEU A 118 -24.04 -6.09 -0.01
CA LEU A 118 -24.73 -7.37 -0.12
C LEU A 118 -23.84 -8.48 0.43
N TRP A 119 -23.64 -8.49 1.75
CA TRP A 119 -23.63 -9.68 2.60
C TRP A 119 -23.78 -9.26 4.07
#